data_AF-A0AAU2J7U2-F1
#
_entry.id   AF-A0AAU2J7U2-F1
#
_cell.length_a   1.000
_cell.length_b   1.000
_cell.length_c   1.000
_cell.angle_alpha   90.00
_cell.angle_beta   90.00
_cell.angle_gamma   90.00
#
_symmetry.space_group_name_H-M   'P 1'
#
loop_
_entity.id
_entity.type
_entity.pdbx_description
1 polymer ?
#
loop_
_entity_poly.entity_id
_entity_poly.type
_entity_poly.pdbx_seq_one_letter_code
_entity_poly.pdbx_strand_id
1 'polypeptide(L)'
;MAYLNFRYLAADRVLGIDYDIKNRYGTGTYLLHAAIHGGGIEPPTSQLADYCAGIGGAWYSFDALNDLTAASLALPAVAFDEPFCVVNAGNSSRTVVWHGVENQRENEQVTYVSGGDTVLTSLIIQELNAVGFETDRAPVGFAGDAPQNIANRNRMRAGVQLDLSLSLRKSFYADGDLSAAAIDLPENRLPAFYTYGDAIRRACALVPLESDTDDVPPVITQPRTPDDQAVSIAMRTPFAIDHSGGVSATTDEREQLLDRVHALVGTLPGERVMRSTYGVPTSAALFAVNAEIANDQLQRAVMDAVAEFEPSAVVSAIVADVHESLGAVNVNVQVSRADVPGAERDNTRTVGVLVGGTVISTPE
;
A
#
# COMPACT_ATOMS: atom_id res chain seq x y z
N MET A 1 4.96 -23.13 -12.44
CA MET A 1 5.45 -22.10 -13.38
C MET A 1 5.75 -20.86 -12.57
N ALA A 2 6.85 -20.16 -12.84
CA ALA A 2 7.10 -18.85 -12.24
C ALA A 2 6.28 -17.80 -13.00
N TYR A 3 5.69 -16.84 -12.28
CA TYR A 3 4.97 -15.73 -12.90
C TYR A 3 5.96 -14.74 -13.53
N LEU A 4 5.53 -14.07 -14.61
CA LEU A 4 6.36 -13.07 -15.29
C LEU A 4 6.50 -11.77 -14.48
N ASN A 5 5.44 -11.40 -13.75
CA ASN A 5 5.35 -10.19 -12.96
C ASN A 5 4.20 -10.30 -11.95
N PHE A 6 4.05 -9.30 -11.08
CA PHE A 6 3.04 -9.26 -10.04
C PHE A 6 1.63 -9.28 -10.60
N ARG A 7 1.36 -8.61 -11.74
CA ARG A 7 0.02 -8.63 -12.35
C ARG A 7 -0.45 -10.04 -12.68
N TYR A 8 0.42 -10.89 -13.22
CA TYR A 8 0.07 -12.28 -13.51
C TYR A 8 -0.06 -13.13 -12.25
N LEU A 9 0.78 -12.88 -11.24
CA LEU A 9 0.68 -13.53 -9.93
C LEU A 9 -0.67 -13.19 -9.27
N ALA A 10 -1.02 -11.91 -9.18
CA ALA A 10 -2.24 -11.43 -8.54
C ALA A 10 -3.53 -11.83 -9.28
N ALA A 11 -3.44 -12.20 -10.57
CA ALA A 11 -4.56 -12.75 -11.31
C ALA A 11 -4.82 -14.24 -11.01
N ASP A 12 -3.80 -14.98 -10.55
CA ASP A 12 -3.87 -16.42 -10.28
C ASP A 12 -3.90 -16.75 -8.77
N ARG A 13 -3.51 -15.79 -7.91
CA ARG A 13 -3.36 -15.94 -6.46
C ARG A 13 -4.20 -14.93 -5.71
N VAL A 14 -4.69 -15.32 -4.54
CA VAL A 14 -5.64 -14.54 -3.75
C VAL A 14 -4.95 -13.87 -2.56
N LEU A 15 -5.04 -12.54 -2.50
CA LEU A 15 -4.59 -11.74 -1.35
C LEU A 15 -5.36 -12.15 -0.08
N GLY A 16 -4.64 -12.31 1.04
CA GLY A 16 -5.16 -12.76 2.32
C GLY A 16 -5.36 -14.27 2.43
N ILE A 17 -5.12 -15.04 1.36
CA ILE A 17 -5.17 -16.50 1.36
C ILE A 17 -3.81 -17.09 0.96
N ASP A 18 -3.31 -16.74 -0.22
CA ASP A 18 -2.03 -17.23 -0.74
C ASP A 18 -0.86 -16.36 -0.27
N TYR A 19 -1.07 -15.04 -0.27
CA TYR A 19 -0.08 -14.05 0.11
C TYR A 19 -0.70 -12.86 0.85
N ASP A 20 0.13 -12.11 1.56
CA ASP A 20 -0.21 -10.83 2.17
C ASP A 20 0.81 -9.75 1.78
N ILE A 21 0.39 -8.49 1.79
CA ILE A 21 1.26 -7.33 1.50
C ILE A 21 1.24 -6.41 2.71
N LYS A 22 2.41 -6.23 3.31
CA LYS A 22 2.58 -5.39 4.48
C LYS A 22 3.52 -4.24 4.11
N ASN A 23 3.08 -3.01 4.36
CA ASN A 23 3.81 -1.85 3.91
C ASN A 23 3.71 -0.70 4.91
N ARG A 24 4.85 -0.06 5.19
CA ARG A 24 4.99 1.13 6.02
C ARG A 24 5.87 2.13 5.27
N TYR A 25 5.27 3.22 4.82
CA TYR A 25 6.01 4.30 4.19
C TYR A 25 6.86 5.07 5.20
N GLY A 26 8.04 5.50 4.78
CA GLY A 26 8.84 6.46 5.55
C GLY A 26 8.33 7.90 5.36
N THR A 27 8.76 8.78 6.27
CA THR A 27 8.55 10.23 6.17
C THR A 27 9.88 10.92 5.87
N GLY A 28 9.84 12.02 5.12
CA GLY A 28 11.06 12.76 4.73
C GLY A 28 12.03 11.93 3.89
N THR A 29 13.32 12.02 4.20
CA THR A 29 14.36 11.13 3.66
C THR A 29 14.47 9.88 4.52
N TYR A 30 14.37 8.71 3.91
CA TYR A 30 14.37 7.45 4.65
C TYR A 30 15.09 6.34 3.90
N LEU A 31 15.52 5.33 4.66
CA LEU A 31 15.98 4.05 4.16
C LEU A 31 14.84 3.04 4.26
N LEU A 32 14.59 2.29 3.19
CA LEU A 32 13.61 1.22 3.16
C LEU A 32 14.28 -0.14 3.40
N HIS A 33 13.79 -0.91 4.37
CA HIS A 33 14.05 -2.35 4.44
C HIS A 33 12.90 -3.12 3.81
N ALA A 34 13.17 -3.95 2.80
CA ALA A 34 12.12 -4.68 2.07
C ALA A 34 12.40 -6.18 1.99
N ALA A 35 11.39 -7.02 2.24
CA ALA A 35 11.45 -8.47 1.99
C ALA A 35 10.45 -8.82 0.89
N ILE A 36 10.91 -8.89 -0.36
CA ILE A 36 10.04 -9.23 -1.49
C ILE A 36 9.71 -10.73 -1.55
N HIS A 37 10.46 -11.54 -0.81
CA HIS A 37 10.27 -12.97 -0.60
C HIS A 37 10.05 -13.25 0.89
N GLY A 38 9.02 -12.63 1.46
CA GLY A 38 8.66 -12.74 2.86
C GLY A 38 7.80 -13.97 3.19
N GLY A 39 7.45 -14.11 4.48
CA GLY A 39 6.65 -15.22 4.99
C GLY A 39 7.31 -16.56 4.69
N GLY A 40 6.55 -17.51 4.15
CA GLY A 40 7.03 -18.84 3.80
C GLY A 40 7.96 -18.91 2.58
N ILE A 41 8.24 -17.81 1.85
CA ILE A 41 9.08 -17.85 0.64
C ILE A 41 10.55 -18.04 1.02
N GLU A 42 11.11 -17.10 1.76
CA GLU A 42 12.50 -17.14 2.23
C GLU A 42 12.59 -16.76 3.73
N PRO A 43 11.91 -17.48 4.63
CA PRO A 43 11.84 -17.12 6.05
C PRO A 43 13.25 -17.05 6.67
N PRO A 44 13.56 -16.09 7.57
CA PRO A 44 12.69 -15.11 8.21
C PRO A 44 12.89 -13.66 7.68
N THR A 45 12.99 -13.47 6.37
CA THR A 45 13.29 -12.15 5.74
C THR A 45 12.34 -11.03 6.18
N SER A 46 11.03 -11.30 6.31
CA SER A 46 10.04 -10.32 6.77
C SER A 46 10.39 -9.78 8.17
N GLN A 47 10.74 -10.68 9.09
CA GLN A 47 11.05 -10.34 10.48
C GLN A 47 12.36 -9.55 10.58
N LEU A 48 13.38 -9.92 9.80
CA LEU A 48 14.65 -9.18 9.74
C LEU A 48 14.44 -7.78 9.17
N ALA A 49 13.65 -7.66 8.10
CA ALA A 49 13.33 -6.39 7.47
C ALA A 49 12.57 -5.44 8.42
N ASP A 50 11.54 -5.93 9.13
CA ASP A 50 10.76 -5.09 10.05
C ASP A 50 11.59 -4.70 11.28
N TYR A 51 12.37 -5.63 11.83
CA TYR A 51 13.28 -5.33 12.94
C TYR A 51 14.30 -4.24 12.58
N CYS A 52 14.90 -4.33 11.40
CA CYS A 52 15.89 -3.35 10.95
C CYS A 52 15.26 -2.00 10.64
N ALA A 53 14.05 -1.96 10.07
CA ALA A 53 13.31 -0.71 9.94
C ALA A 53 13.00 -0.08 11.31
N GLY A 54 12.66 -0.91 12.31
CA GLY A 54 12.29 -0.47 13.65
C GLY A 54 11.00 0.34 13.69
N ILE A 55 10.66 0.83 14.89
CA ILE A 55 9.40 1.56 15.11
C ILE A 55 9.39 2.84 14.28
N GLY A 56 8.46 2.95 13.34
CA GLY A 56 8.27 4.13 12.48
C GLY A 56 9.19 4.21 11.26
N GLY A 57 10.15 3.29 11.08
CA GLY A 57 11.02 3.26 9.90
C GLY A 57 10.33 2.64 8.67
N ALA A 58 10.76 2.99 7.47
CA ALA A 58 10.13 2.46 6.25
C ALA A 58 10.39 0.97 6.08
N TRP A 59 9.33 0.22 5.79
CA TRP A 59 9.38 -1.22 5.65
C TRP A 59 8.37 -1.74 4.63
N TYR A 60 8.72 -2.84 3.97
CA TYR A 60 7.86 -3.56 3.05
C TYR A 60 8.06 -5.07 3.19
N SER A 61 6.98 -5.84 3.05
CA SER A 61 7.05 -7.28 2.89
C SER A 61 5.95 -7.83 2.00
N PHE A 62 6.32 -8.76 1.12
CA PHE A 62 5.40 -9.60 0.36
C PHE A 62 5.50 -11.02 0.93
N ASP A 63 4.50 -11.43 1.70
CA ASP A 63 4.56 -12.65 2.50
C ASP A 63 3.74 -13.76 1.86
N ALA A 64 4.33 -14.94 1.64
CA ALA A 64 3.53 -16.14 1.42
C ALA A 64 2.90 -16.61 2.74
N LEU A 65 1.61 -16.91 2.70
CA LEU A 65 0.84 -17.37 3.87
C LEU A 65 0.78 -18.91 3.99
N ASN A 66 1.28 -19.63 2.98
CA ASN A 66 1.27 -21.08 2.93
C ASN A 66 2.59 -21.65 2.38
N ASP A 67 3.29 -22.42 3.21
CA ASP A 67 4.57 -23.04 2.88
C ASP A 67 4.51 -23.96 1.64
N LEU A 68 3.36 -24.58 1.36
CA LEU A 68 3.19 -25.48 0.21
C LEU A 68 3.18 -24.74 -1.14
N THR A 69 2.76 -23.47 -1.15
CA THR A 69 2.66 -22.67 -2.38
C THR A 69 3.69 -21.53 -2.44
N ALA A 70 4.42 -21.28 -1.35
CA ALA A 70 5.36 -20.17 -1.22
C ALA A 70 6.38 -20.08 -2.36
N ALA A 71 7.00 -21.20 -2.74
CA ALA A 71 7.99 -21.22 -3.83
C ALA A 71 7.41 -20.76 -5.18
N SER A 72 6.10 -20.90 -5.40
CA SER A 72 5.45 -20.43 -6.64
C SER A 72 5.23 -18.92 -6.67
N LEU A 73 5.33 -18.25 -5.52
CA LEU A 73 5.10 -16.82 -5.35
C LEU A 73 6.39 -15.99 -5.48
N ALA A 74 7.56 -16.64 -5.53
CA ALA A 74 8.86 -15.99 -5.66
C ALA A 74 9.04 -15.36 -7.06
N LEU A 75 8.88 -14.04 -7.14
CA LEU A 75 9.16 -13.25 -8.34
C LEU A 75 10.61 -12.75 -8.32
N PRO A 76 11.42 -12.98 -9.37
CA PRO A 76 12.78 -12.46 -9.41
C PRO A 76 12.83 -10.96 -9.12
N ALA A 77 13.83 -10.49 -8.36
CA ALA A 77 13.94 -9.09 -7.94
C ALA A 77 13.95 -8.08 -9.12
N VAL A 78 14.42 -8.50 -10.29
CA VAL A 78 14.42 -7.71 -11.54
C VAL A 78 13.05 -7.61 -12.22
N ALA A 79 12.14 -8.53 -11.89
CA ALA A 79 10.77 -8.61 -12.40
C ALA A 79 9.73 -8.24 -11.34
N PHE A 80 10.16 -7.96 -10.10
CA PHE A 80 9.28 -7.59 -9.00
C PHE A 80 8.74 -6.17 -9.21
N ASP A 81 7.44 -6.08 -9.46
CA ASP A 81 6.72 -4.85 -9.81
C ASP A 81 5.42 -4.67 -9.02
N GLU A 82 5.34 -5.27 -7.82
CA GLU A 82 4.21 -5.00 -6.91
C GLU A 82 4.13 -3.50 -6.59
N PRO A 83 2.97 -2.84 -6.83
CA PRO A 83 2.85 -1.39 -6.77
C PRO A 83 3.30 -0.72 -5.46
N PHE A 84 2.97 -1.28 -4.31
CA PHE A 84 3.34 -0.68 -3.03
C PHE A 84 4.85 -0.72 -2.79
N CYS A 85 5.50 -1.83 -3.12
CA CYS A 85 6.96 -1.96 -3.06
C CYS A 85 7.65 -0.96 -3.97
N VAL A 86 7.22 -0.87 -5.23
CA VAL A 86 7.80 0.02 -6.23
C VAL A 86 7.70 1.48 -5.78
N VAL A 87 6.55 1.89 -5.24
CA VAL A 87 6.35 3.26 -4.73
C VAL A 87 7.21 3.53 -3.49
N ASN A 88 7.31 2.58 -2.55
CA ASN A 88 8.10 2.78 -1.34
C ASN A 88 9.60 2.83 -1.66
N ALA A 89 10.08 1.91 -2.51
CA ALA A 89 11.45 1.90 -3.00
C ALA A 89 11.78 3.20 -3.75
N GLY A 90 10.96 3.61 -4.72
CA GLY A 90 11.17 4.82 -5.50
C GLY A 90 11.19 6.12 -4.71
N ASN A 91 10.50 6.17 -3.57
CA ASN A 91 10.49 7.33 -2.68
C ASN A 91 11.59 7.30 -1.61
N SER A 92 12.17 6.13 -1.34
CA SER A 92 13.28 5.99 -0.40
C SER A 92 14.58 6.55 -0.98
N SER A 93 15.45 7.06 -0.10
CA SER A 93 16.80 7.47 -0.47
C SER A 93 17.67 6.26 -0.76
N ARG A 94 17.56 5.24 0.11
CA ARG A 94 18.31 3.99 0.04
C ARG A 94 17.39 2.81 0.36
N THR A 95 17.78 1.63 -0.09
CA THR A 95 17.04 0.37 0.09
C THR A 95 18.00 -0.72 0.53
N VAL A 96 17.52 -1.56 1.44
CA VAL A 96 18.10 -2.86 1.78
C VAL A 96 17.04 -3.92 1.53
N VAL A 97 17.26 -4.78 0.55
CA VAL A 97 16.34 -5.86 0.19
C VAL A 97 16.87 -7.19 0.74
N TRP A 98 16.00 -7.90 1.45
CA TRP A 98 16.30 -9.12 2.18
C TRP A 98 15.83 -10.34 1.42
N HIS A 99 16.75 -11.27 1.22
CA HIS A 99 16.54 -12.55 0.55
C HIS A 99 17.12 -13.70 1.37
N GLY A 100 16.58 -14.88 1.14
CA GLY A 100 17.15 -16.15 1.56
C GLY A 100 17.60 -16.94 0.35
N VAL A 101 18.73 -17.60 0.48
CA VAL A 101 19.21 -18.55 -0.53
C VAL A 101 19.44 -19.92 0.10
N GLU A 102 19.45 -20.93 -0.75
CA GLU A 102 19.96 -22.24 -0.35
C GLU A 102 21.47 -22.18 -0.09
N ASN A 103 21.94 -23.07 0.76
CA ASN A 103 23.35 -23.22 1.06
C ASN A 103 24.14 -23.60 -0.21
N GLN A 104 25.16 -22.81 -0.57
CA GLN A 104 26.10 -23.12 -1.66
C GLN A 104 27.14 -24.18 -1.24
N ARG A 105 27.42 -24.26 0.06
CA ARG A 105 28.27 -25.28 0.71
C ARG A 105 27.55 -25.87 1.91
N GLU A 106 27.83 -27.13 2.24
CA GLU A 106 27.18 -27.82 3.35
C GLU A 106 27.29 -27.00 4.66
N ASN A 107 26.14 -26.69 5.25
CA ASN A 107 26.00 -25.94 6.50
C ASN A 107 26.62 -24.54 6.52
N GLU A 108 26.82 -23.88 5.37
CA GLU A 108 27.40 -22.54 5.35
C GLU A 108 26.50 -21.51 6.03
N GLN A 109 27.09 -20.63 6.84
CA GLN A 109 26.40 -19.51 7.48
C GLN A 109 26.98 -18.21 6.96
N VAL A 110 26.52 -17.81 5.77
CA VAL A 110 27.07 -16.67 5.03
C VAL A 110 25.95 -15.74 4.61
N THR A 111 26.21 -14.44 4.72
CA THR A 111 25.43 -13.43 4.00
C THR A 111 26.18 -13.01 2.76
N TYR A 112 25.60 -13.23 1.60
CA TYR A 112 26.09 -12.62 0.38
C TYR A 112 25.58 -11.20 0.28
N VAL A 113 26.50 -10.23 0.21
CA VAL A 113 26.17 -8.81 0.15
C VAL A 113 26.48 -8.29 -1.25
N SER A 114 25.48 -7.73 -1.92
CA SER A 114 25.62 -7.17 -3.26
C SER A 114 24.74 -5.93 -3.45
N GLY A 115 24.80 -5.29 -4.61
CA GLY A 115 24.00 -4.10 -4.93
C GLY A 115 24.79 -2.93 -5.48
N GLY A 116 24.08 -1.90 -5.94
CA GLY A 116 24.69 -0.68 -6.49
C GLY A 116 25.26 0.27 -5.44
N ASP A 117 24.83 0.18 -4.18
CA ASP A 117 25.27 1.08 -3.10
C ASP A 117 26.54 0.56 -2.42
N THR A 118 27.67 0.76 -3.07
CA THR A 118 28.96 0.21 -2.62
C THR A 118 29.39 0.69 -1.23
N VAL A 119 28.95 1.89 -0.81
CA VAL A 119 29.24 2.44 0.52
C VAL A 119 28.46 1.66 1.57
N LEU A 120 27.14 1.53 1.42
CA LEU A 120 26.31 0.78 2.36
C LEU A 120 26.68 -0.70 2.38
N THR A 121 26.97 -1.32 1.23
CA THR A 121 27.50 -2.69 1.13
C THR A 121 28.75 -2.86 2.01
N SER A 122 29.71 -1.94 1.89
CA SER A 122 30.98 -2.03 2.65
C SER A 122 30.75 -1.89 4.16
N LEU A 123 29.87 -0.97 4.57
CA LEU A 123 29.52 -0.77 5.97
C LEU A 123 28.80 -1.99 6.55
N ILE A 124 27.87 -2.59 5.80
CA ILE A 124 27.18 -3.82 6.20
C ILE A 124 28.18 -4.96 6.40
N ILE A 125 29.07 -5.17 5.43
CA ILE A 125 30.14 -6.19 5.53
C ILE A 125 30.99 -5.97 6.78
N GLN A 126 31.40 -4.72 7.04
CA GLN A 126 32.21 -4.38 8.20
C GLN A 126 31.47 -4.68 9.51
N GLU A 127 30.23 -4.21 9.66
CA GLU A 127 29.45 -4.36 10.89
C GLU A 127 29.09 -5.82 11.17
N LEU A 128 28.76 -6.61 10.13
CA LEU A 128 28.49 -8.05 10.27
C LEU A 128 29.74 -8.82 10.69
N ASN A 129 30.87 -8.60 10.00
CA ASN A 129 32.14 -9.26 10.33
C ASN A 129 32.61 -8.88 11.75
N ALA A 130 32.39 -7.63 12.18
CA ALA A 130 32.76 -7.16 13.52
C ALA A 130 32.04 -7.89 14.65
N VAL A 131 30.82 -8.40 14.41
CA VAL A 131 30.07 -9.21 15.37
C VAL A 131 30.14 -10.71 15.09
N GLY A 132 31.01 -11.14 14.17
CA GLY A 132 31.34 -12.54 13.93
C GLY A 132 30.48 -13.27 12.90
N PHE A 133 29.66 -12.57 12.09
CA PHE A 133 28.97 -13.17 10.95
C PHE A 133 29.87 -13.17 9.72
N GLU A 134 29.88 -14.28 8.98
CA GLU A 134 30.62 -14.39 7.72
C GLU A 134 29.86 -13.71 6.58
N THR A 135 30.58 -12.93 5.78
CA THR A 135 30.07 -12.29 4.57
C THR A 135 30.91 -12.67 3.37
N ASP A 136 30.28 -12.78 2.21
CA ASP A 136 30.97 -13.06 0.95
C ASP A 136 30.31 -12.31 -0.22
N ARG A 137 30.93 -12.35 -1.39
CA ARG A 137 30.37 -11.84 -2.63
C ARG A 137 29.30 -12.79 -3.16
N ALA A 138 28.20 -12.22 -3.65
CA ALA A 138 27.16 -13.00 -4.30
C ALA A 138 27.74 -13.86 -5.45
N PRO A 139 27.39 -15.16 -5.52
CA PRO A 139 27.73 -15.99 -6.66
C PRO A 139 27.15 -15.41 -7.96
N VAL A 140 27.76 -15.79 -9.09
CA VAL A 140 27.28 -15.38 -10.41
C VAL A 140 25.83 -15.84 -10.59
N GLY A 141 24.93 -14.89 -10.88
CA GLY A 141 23.51 -15.15 -11.11
C GLY A 141 22.57 -14.66 -9.99
N PHE A 142 23.10 -14.28 -8.83
CA PHE A 142 22.30 -13.71 -7.73
C PHE A 142 22.65 -12.25 -7.41
N ALA A 143 23.69 -11.69 -8.05
CA ALA A 143 24.13 -10.33 -7.77
C ALA A 143 22.99 -9.31 -7.96
N GLY A 144 22.76 -8.50 -6.93
CA GLY A 144 21.73 -7.47 -6.91
C GLY A 144 22.13 -6.17 -7.61
N ASP A 145 23.08 -6.19 -8.56
CA ASP A 145 23.65 -5.01 -9.21
C ASP A 145 22.87 -4.54 -10.45
N ALA A 146 21.96 -5.36 -10.97
CA ALA A 146 21.13 -4.99 -12.11
C ALA A 146 20.28 -3.73 -11.80
N PRO A 147 20.24 -2.71 -12.68
CA PRO A 147 19.45 -1.49 -12.46
C PRO A 147 17.94 -1.74 -12.29
N GLN A 148 17.42 -2.83 -12.86
CA GLN A 148 16.02 -3.24 -12.76
C GLN A 148 15.70 -3.94 -11.44
N ASN A 149 16.72 -4.41 -10.70
CA ASN A 149 16.52 -5.03 -9.40
C ASN A 149 15.81 -4.04 -8.48
N ILE A 150 14.73 -4.46 -7.82
CA ILE A 150 13.97 -3.62 -6.89
C ILE A 150 14.84 -2.96 -5.81
N ALA A 151 15.95 -3.59 -5.41
CA ALA A 151 16.94 -3.00 -4.53
C ALA A 151 17.59 -1.74 -5.10
N ASN A 152 17.70 -1.57 -6.42
CA ASN A 152 18.29 -0.39 -7.06
C ASN A 152 17.25 0.60 -7.59
N ARG A 153 15.96 0.42 -7.30
CA ARG A 153 14.89 1.30 -7.76
C ARG A 153 14.58 2.45 -6.80
N ASN A 154 15.55 2.81 -5.96
CA ASN A 154 15.50 3.97 -5.06
C ASN A 154 15.99 5.26 -5.74
N ARG A 155 15.94 6.40 -5.02
CA ARG A 155 16.36 7.70 -5.57
C ARG A 155 17.84 7.74 -6.00
N MET A 156 18.71 7.05 -5.29
CA MET A 156 20.14 6.95 -5.62
C MET A 156 20.42 5.98 -6.78
N ARG A 157 19.41 5.22 -7.24
CA ARG A 157 19.54 4.13 -8.22
C ARG A 157 20.56 3.07 -7.82
N ALA A 158 20.73 2.91 -6.52
CA ALA A 158 21.78 2.12 -5.91
C ALA A 158 21.31 1.71 -4.52
N GLY A 159 21.06 0.42 -4.30
CA GLY A 159 20.76 -0.12 -2.97
C GLY A 159 21.55 -1.37 -2.69
N VAL A 160 21.15 -2.10 -1.66
CA VAL A 160 21.82 -3.33 -1.20
C VAL A 160 20.85 -4.50 -1.23
N GLN A 161 21.34 -5.64 -1.70
CA GLN A 161 20.71 -6.94 -1.58
C GLN A 161 21.49 -7.79 -0.58
N LEU A 162 20.76 -8.43 0.34
CA LEU A 162 21.30 -9.37 1.31
C LEU A 162 20.70 -10.74 1.05
N ASP A 163 21.51 -11.69 0.62
CA ASP A 163 21.11 -13.08 0.41
C ASP A 163 21.67 -13.95 1.53
N LEU A 164 20.80 -14.40 2.44
CA LEU A 164 21.20 -15.16 3.63
C LEU A 164 21.08 -16.66 3.38
N SER A 165 22.15 -17.40 3.60
CA SER A 165 22.13 -18.87 3.48
C SER A 165 21.11 -19.50 4.42
N LEU A 166 20.58 -20.68 4.04
CA LEU A 166 19.58 -21.38 4.83
C LEU A 166 20.08 -21.70 6.25
N SER A 167 21.33 -22.15 6.40
CA SER A 167 21.87 -22.45 7.72
C SER A 167 22.08 -21.20 8.57
N LEU A 168 22.39 -20.04 7.97
CA LEU A 168 22.41 -18.77 8.70
C LEU A 168 21.01 -18.40 9.17
N ARG A 169 20.00 -18.46 8.28
CA ARG A 169 18.61 -18.16 8.63
C ARG A 169 18.09 -19.04 9.77
N LYS A 170 18.39 -20.35 9.73
CA LYS A 170 18.07 -21.29 10.82
C LYS A 170 18.76 -20.94 12.14
N SER A 171 19.99 -20.41 12.11
CA SER A 171 20.72 -20.04 13.34
C SER A 171 20.04 -18.94 14.16
N PHE A 172 19.09 -18.22 13.57
CA PHE A 172 18.34 -17.15 14.24
C PHE A 172 17.15 -17.64 15.07
N TYR A 173 16.75 -18.91 14.93
CA TYR A 173 15.54 -19.46 15.55
C TYR A 173 15.85 -20.74 16.32
N ALA A 174 15.12 -20.97 17.41
CA ALA A 174 15.22 -22.20 18.20
C ALA A 174 15.00 -23.44 17.30
N ASP A 175 15.83 -24.46 17.50
CA ASP A 175 15.84 -25.71 16.71
C ASP A 175 15.99 -25.54 15.18
N GLY A 176 16.30 -24.32 14.71
CA GLY A 176 16.30 -23.99 13.30
C GLY A 176 14.93 -24.06 12.64
N ASP A 177 13.85 -23.91 13.42
CA ASP A 177 12.48 -23.93 12.91
C ASP A 177 12.14 -22.58 12.23
N LEU A 178 11.89 -22.66 10.92
CA LEU A 178 11.52 -21.53 10.07
C LEU A 178 10.08 -21.64 9.55
N SER A 179 9.26 -22.50 10.16
CA SER A 179 7.83 -22.57 9.85
C SER A 179 7.13 -21.24 10.16
N ALA A 180 6.03 -20.95 9.46
CA ALA A 180 5.26 -19.74 9.68
C ALA A 180 4.88 -19.54 11.17
N ALA A 181 4.46 -20.62 11.84
CA ALA A 181 4.12 -20.59 13.26
C ALA A 181 5.31 -20.24 14.17
N ALA A 182 6.52 -20.67 13.81
CA ALA A 182 7.72 -20.38 14.59
C ALA A 182 8.21 -18.94 14.38
N ILE A 183 8.22 -18.46 13.13
CA ILE A 183 8.81 -17.15 12.79
C ILE A 183 7.97 -15.96 13.26
N ASP A 184 6.65 -16.15 13.39
CA ASP A 184 5.71 -15.13 13.86
C ASP A 184 5.78 -14.87 15.36
N LEU A 185 6.40 -15.77 16.13
CA LEU A 185 6.56 -15.66 17.57
C LEU A 185 7.94 -15.08 17.92
N PRO A 186 8.02 -13.81 18.41
CA PRO A 186 9.30 -13.19 18.73
C PRO A 186 10.11 -13.91 19.82
N GLU A 187 9.45 -14.67 20.69
CA GLU A 187 10.08 -15.50 21.72
C GLU A 187 10.95 -16.63 21.16
N ASN A 188 10.72 -17.05 19.92
CA ASN A 188 11.52 -18.09 19.26
C ASN A 188 12.83 -17.54 18.66
N ARG A 189 12.99 -16.21 18.62
CA ARG A 189 14.20 -15.56 18.08
C ARG A 189 15.35 -15.70 19.08
N LEU A 190 16.47 -16.22 18.59
CA LEU A 190 17.70 -16.36 19.35
C LEU A 190 18.49 -15.04 19.41
N PRO A 191 19.44 -14.87 20.35
CA PRO A 191 20.30 -13.69 20.42
C PRO A 191 21.01 -13.35 19.10
N ALA A 192 21.34 -14.36 18.29
CA ALA A 192 21.96 -14.18 16.98
C ALA A 192 21.10 -13.32 16.02
N PHE A 193 19.77 -13.45 16.06
CA PHE A 193 18.85 -12.63 15.27
C PHE A 193 19.05 -11.14 15.55
N TYR A 194 19.06 -10.78 16.84
CA TYR A 194 19.19 -9.39 17.29
C TYR A 194 20.59 -8.85 17.03
N THR A 195 21.64 -9.62 17.33
CA THR A 195 23.02 -9.23 17.03
C THR A 195 23.23 -8.96 15.54
N TYR A 196 22.64 -9.80 14.67
CA TYR A 196 22.69 -9.63 13.21
C TYR A 196 21.95 -8.35 12.79
N GLY A 197 20.69 -8.20 13.22
CA GLY A 197 19.88 -7.04 12.86
C GLY A 197 20.46 -5.72 13.38
N ASP A 198 21.02 -5.70 14.58
CA ASP A 198 21.67 -4.52 15.16
C ASP A 198 22.93 -4.12 14.37
N ALA A 199 23.69 -5.09 13.84
CA ALA A 199 24.82 -4.80 12.97
C ALA A 199 24.36 -4.12 11.66
N ILE A 200 23.29 -4.60 11.05
CA ILE A 200 22.70 -3.95 9.87
C ILE A 200 22.19 -2.55 10.21
N ARG A 201 21.49 -2.38 11.34
CA ARG A 201 20.99 -1.07 11.80
C ARG A 201 22.14 -0.06 12.01
N ARG A 202 23.27 -0.50 12.58
CA ARG A 202 24.46 0.35 12.73
C ARG A 202 25.03 0.77 11.38
N ALA A 203 25.18 -0.16 10.43
CA ALA A 203 25.64 0.18 9.08
C ALA A 203 24.71 1.20 8.39
N CYS A 204 23.39 0.98 8.47
CA CYS A 204 22.39 1.89 7.93
C CYS A 204 22.41 3.28 8.58
N ALA A 205 22.76 3.38 9.86
CA ALA A 205 22.85 4.67 10.56
C ALA A 205 24.09 5.50 10.17
N LEU A 206 25.09 4.88 9.51
CA LEU A 206 26.34 5.53 9.11
C LEU A 206 26.29 6.12 7.69
N VAL A 207 25.24 5.82 6.91
CA VAL A 207 25.09 6.38 5.56
C VAL A 207 24.20 7.62 5.54
N PRO A 208 24.57 8.67 4.77
CA PRO A 208 23.69 9.80 4.57
C PRO A 208 22.46 9.39 3.76
N LEU A 209 21.29 9.86 4.20
CA LEU A 209 20.01 9.68 3.50
C LEU A 209 19.66 10.88 2.62
N GLU A 210 20.35 12.00 2.80
CA GLU A 210 20.25 13.16 1.92
C GLU A 210 21.18 12.95 0.71
N SER A 211 20.70 13.25 -0.49
CA SER A 211 21.53 13.30 -1.68
C SER A 211 22.01 14.74 -1.89
N ASP A 212 23.32 14.98 -1.91
CA ASP A 212 23.94 16.28 -2.28
C ASP A 212 23.71 16.67 -3.76
N THR A 213 22.96 15.86 -4.51
CA THR A 213 22.59 16.12 -5.90
C THR A 213 21.17 16.68 -5.97
N ASP A 214 21.05 17.97 -6.28
CA ASP A 214 19.83 18.62 -6.78
C ASP A 214 19.28 18.00 -8.10
N ASP A 215 19.85 16.89 -8.56
CA ASP A 215 19.39 16.15 -9.73
C ASP A 215 18.38 15.08 -9.31
N VAL A 216 17.23 15.54 -8.82
CA VAL A 216 16.06 14.71 -8.54
C VAL A 216 15.40 14.36 -9.89
N PRO A 217 15.49 13.13 -10.41
CA PRO A 217 14.56 12.70 -11.45
C PRO A 217 13.14 12.76 -10.85
N PRO A 218 12.15 13.29 -11.59
CA PRO A 218 10.93 13.78 -10.99
C PRO A 218 10.21 12.67 -10.24
N VAL A 219 10.03 12.86 -8.93
CA VAL A 219 8.73 12.58 -8.33
C VAL A 219 7.74 13.40 -9.16
N ILE A 220 6.66 12.79 -9.66
CA ILE A 220 5.52 13.57 -10.16
C ILE A 220 4.86 14.22 -8.94
N THR A 221 5.50 15.28 -8.47
CA THR A 221 4.92 16.35 -7.69
C THR A 221 5.31 17.59 -8.48
N GLN A 222 4.34 18.23 -9.12
CA GLN A 222 4.60 19.50 -9.81
C GLN A 222 5.29 20.47 -8.84
N PRO A 223 6.39 21.13 -9.24
CA PRO A 223 7.04 22.11 -8.39
C PRO A 223 6.10 23.31 -8.21
N ARG A 224 5.61 23.53 -6.98
CA ARG A 224 4.88 24.75 -6.64
C ARG A 224 5.86 25.92 -6.62
N THR A 225 5.63 26.88 -7.51
CA THR A 225 6.19 28.23 -7.39
C THR A 225 5.47 28.94 -6.23
N PRO A 226 6.10 29.88 -5.51
CA PRO A 226 5.52 30.52 -4.31
C PRO A 226 4.26 31.38 -4.53
N ASP A 227 3.75 31.42 -5.77
CA ASP A 227 2.63 32.27 -6.19
C ASP A 227 1.45 31.48 -6.80
N ASP A 228 1.50 30.13 -6.73
CA ASP A 228 0.46 29.29 -7.32
C ASP A 228 -0.64 29.04 -6.28
N GLN A 229 -1.79 29.71 -6.43
CA GLN A 229 -2.97 29.45 -5.60
C GLN A 229 -3.26 27.96 -5.61
N ALA A 230 -3.27 27.34 -4.43
CA ALA A 230 -3.37 25.89 -4.29
C ALA A 230 -4.69 25.37 -4.87
N VAL A 231 -4.67 24.92 -6.13
CA VAL A 231 -5.80 24.21 -6.73
C VAL A 231 -5.95 22.87 -6.01
N SER A 232 -7.12 22.65 -5.40
CA SER A 232 -7.47 21.38 -4.75
C SER A 232 -7.52 20.27 -5.79
N ILE A 233 -6.99 19.08 -5.49
CA ILE A 233 -7.11 17.88 -6.33
C ILE A 233 -7.82 16.82 -5.48
N ALA A 234 -8.89 16.22 -6.00
CA ALA A 234 -9.56 15.11 -5.33
C ALA A 234 -9.68 13.89 -6.25
N MET A 235 -9.63 12.71 -5.64
CA MET A 235 -9.92 11.45 -6.31
C MET A 235 -11.39 11.39 -6.74
N ARG A 236 -11.66 10.81 -7.91
CA ARG A 236 -13.01 10.62 -8.45
C ARG A 236 -13.79 9.56 -7.68
N THR A 237 -15.10 9.76 -7.55
CA THR A 237 -16.04 8.74 -7.04
C THR A 237 -17.12 8.39 -8.07
N PRO A 238 -17.34 7.11 -8.40
CA PRO A 238 -16.70 5.91 -7.84
C PRO A 238 -15.21 5.81 -8.19
N PHE A 239 -14.44 5.06 -7.38
CA PHE A 239 -13.01 4.87 -7.60
C PHE A 239 -12.76 4.35 -9.02
N ALA A 240 -11.86 5.01 -9.73
CA ALA A 240 -11.46 4.61 -11.06
C ALA A 240 -9.96 4.85 -11.25
N ILE A 241 -9.36 4.03 -12.10
CA ILE A 241 -8.02 4.25 -12.63
C ILE A 241 -8.18 4.87 -14.02
N ASP A 242 -7.42 5.93 -14.30
CA ASP A 242 -7.46 6.58 -15.61
C ASP A 242 -6.71 5.76 -16.68
N HIS A 243 -6.79 6.20 -17.93
CA HIS A 243 -6.15 5.51 -19.06
C HIS A 243 -4.61 5.47 -18.97
N SER A 244 -4.01 6.24 -18.06
CA SER A 244 -2.56 6.27 -17.80
C SER A 244 -2.13 5.32 -16.69
N GLY A 245 -3.07 4.64 -16.03
CA GLY A 245 -2.81 3.79 -14.88
C GLY A 245 -2.72 4.56 -13.56
N GLY A 246 -3.01 5.87 -13.57
CA GLY A 246 -3.08 6.72 -12.39
C GLY A 246 -4.44 6.66 -11.70
N VAL A 247 -4.50 7.08 -10.44
CA VAL A 247 -5.79 7.26 -9.75
C VAL A 247 -6.54 8.41 -10.44
N SER A 248 -7.74 8.11 -10.93
CA SER A 248 -8.59 9.12 -11.56
C SER A 248 -8.90 10.23 -10.57
N ALA A 249 -8.52 11.45 -10.90
CA ALA A 249 -8.65 12.62 -10.05
C ALA A 249 -9.17 13.81 -10.85
N THR A 250 -9.75 14.78 -10.16
CA THR A 250 -10.26 16.02 -10.74
C THR A 250 -9.76 17.22 -9.95
N THR A 251 -9.35 18.26 -10.66
CA THR A 251 -9.07 19.61 -10.12
C THR A 251 -10.30 20.50 -10.15
N ASP A 252 -11.36 20.08 -10.85
CA ASP A 252 -12.61 20.84 -10.91
C ASP A 252 -13.34 20.73 -9.56
N GLU A 253 -13.27 21.79 -8.77
CA GLU A 253 -13.89 21.90 -7.45
C GLU A 253 -15.40 21.60 -7.46
N ARG A 254 -16.08 21.80 -8.59
CA ARG A 254 -17.48 21.42 -8.78
C ARG A 254 -17.65 19.91 -8.81
N GLU A 255 -16.82 19.23 -9.61
CA GLU A 255 -16.83 17.76 -9.68
C GLU A 255 -16.39 17.14 -8.36
N GLN A 256 -15.46 17.78 -7.63
CA GLN A 256 -15.08 17.36 -6.28
C GLN A 256 -16.26 17.40 -5.31
N LEU A 257 -17.06 18.47 -5.33
CA LEU A 257 -18.25 18.58 -4.48
C LEU A 257 -19.25 17.46 -4.80
N LEU A 258 -19.52 17.22 -6.09
CA LEU A 258 -20.43 16.17 -6.53
C LEU A 258 -19.96 14.78 -6.07
N ASP A 259 -18.67 14.51 -6.18
CA ASP A 259 -18.07 13.23 -5.80
C ASP A 259 -18.11 13.00 -4.27
N ARG A 260 -17.94 14.06 -3.46
CA ARG A 260 -18.09 13.96 -2.00
C ARG A 260 -19.54 13.72 -1.57
N VAL A 261 -20.49 14.44 -2.16
CA VAL A 261 -21.93 14.23 -1.89
C VAL A 261 -22.35 12.82 -2.32
N HIS A 262 -21.86 12.33 -3.47
CA HIS A 262 -22.10 10.95 -3.90
C HIS A 262 -21.57 9.93 -2.87
N ALA A 263 -20.33 10.11 -2.41
CA ALA A 263 -19.73 9.23 -1.41
C ALA A 263 -20.49 9.25 -0.06
N LEU A 264 -21.00 10.42 0.33
CA LEU A 264 -21.81 10.58 1.55
C LEU A 264 -23.16 9.86 1.44
N VAL A 265 -23.92 10.11 0.37
CA VAL A 265 -25.26 9.53 0.16
C VAL A 265 -25.20 8.02 -0.05
N GLY A 266 -24.13 7.53 -0.69
CA GLY A 266 -23.91 6.10 -0.95
C GLY A 266 -23.33 5.31 0.23
N THR A 267 -23.03 5.94 1.38
CA THR A 267 -22.50 5.25 2.57
C THR A 267 -23.58 5.21 3.66
N LEU A 268 -23.79 4.07 4.30
CA LEU A 268 -24.60 3.96 5.52
C LEU A 268 -23.75 4.24 6.77
N PRO A 269 -24.30 4.90 7.80
CA PRO A 269 -23.65 5.00 9.10
C PRO A 269 -23.22 3.62 9.62
N GLY A 270 -21.97 3.51 10.05
CA GLY A 270 -21.34 2.26 10.51
C GLY A 270 -20.46 1.56 9.48
N GLU A 271 -20.56 1.88 8.19
CA GLU A 271 -19.73 1.27 7.13
C GLU A 271 -18.27 1.78 7.13
N ARG A 272 -18.02 2.93 7.77
CA ARG A 272 -16.67 3.51 7.91
C ARG A 272 -16.09 3.20 9.27
N VAL A 273 -15.07 2.34 9.30
CA VAL A 273 -14.39 1.86 10.53
C VAL A 273 -13.94 3.01 11.46
N MET A 274 -13.43 4.11 10.91
CA MET A 274 -12.92 5.25 11.70
C MET A 274 -13.87 6.45 11.76
N ARG A 275 -15.04 6.38 11.12
CA ARG A 275 -16.07 7.44 11.10
C ARG A 275 -17.46 6.82 11.11
N SER A 276 -17.81 6.18 12.22
CA SER A 276 -19.06 5.40 12.32
C SER A 276 -20.34 6.22 12.10
N THR A 277 -20.31 7.54 12.28
CA THR A 277 -21.47 8.42 12.04
C THR A 277 -21.57 8.94 10.60
N TYR A 278 -20.55 8.72 9.75
CA TYR A 278 -20.53 9.22 8.38
C TYR A 278 -21.44 8.38 7.47
N GLY A 279 -22.41 9.03 6.84
CA GLY A 279 -23.33 8.40 5.89
C GLY A 279 -24.75 8.94 6.02
N VAL A 280 -25.64 8.50 5.12
CA VAL A 280 -27.08 8.79 5.19
C VAL A 280 -27.81 7.52 5.62
N PRO A 281 -28.66 7.54 6.66
CA PRO A 281 -29.40 6.36 7.14
C PRO A 281 -30.57 5.99 6.21
N THR A 282 -30.29 5.67 4.94
CA THR A 282 -31.29 5.39 3.90
C THR A 282 -32.09 4.11 4.16
N SER A 283 -31.52 3.16 4.91
CA SER A 283 -32.17 1.90 5.28
C SER A 283 -33.42 2.08 6.16
N ALA A 284 -33.50 3.15 6.94
CA ALA A 284 -34.67 3.44 7.77
C ALA A 284 -35.90 3.81 6.92
N ALA A 285 -35.69 4.46 5.77
CA ALA A 285 -36.77 4.88 4.88
C ALA A 285 -37.41 3.70 4.12
N LEU A 286 -36.72 2.56 3.97
CA LEU A 286 -37.25 1.37 3.30
C LEU A 286 -38.44 0.74 4.04
N PHE A 287 -38.52 0.92 5.36
CA PHE A 287 -39.56 0.32 6.18
C PHE A 287 -40.66 1.32 6.56
N ALA A 288 -40.73 2.46 5.87
CA ALA A 288 -41.79 3.44 6.07
C ALA A 288 -43.16 2.88 5.66
N VAL A 289 -44.21 3.42 6.27
CA VAL A 289 -45.59 2.93 6.08
C VAL A 289 -46.12 3.18 4.66
N ASN A 290 -45.58 4.19 3.96
CA ASN A 290 -45.88 4.50 2.57
C ASN A 290 -44.72 5.29 1.91
N ALA A 291 -44.77 5.43 0.59
CA ALA A 291 -43.74 6.10 -0.21
C ALA A 291 -43.58 7.60 0.09
N GLU A 292 -44.67 8.30 0.45
CA GLU A 292 -44.63 9.73 0.80
C GLU A 292 -43.81 9.96 2.08
N ILE A 293 -44.06 9.17 3.13
CA ILE A 293 -43.31 9.25 4.39
C ILE A 293 -41.86 8.81 4.17
N ALA A 294 -41.61 7.80 3.33
CA ALA A 294 -40.25 7.36 2.97
C ALA A 294 -39.45 8.49 2.31
N ASN A 295 -40.07 9.18 1.34
CA ASN A 295 -39.44 10.30 0.63
C ASN A 295 -39.15 11.46 1.59
N ASP A 296 -40.12 11.84 2.43
CA ASP A 296 -39.96 12.89 3.44
C ASP A 296 -38.81 12.60 4.43
N GLN A 297 -38.72 11.37 4.93
CA GLN A 297 -37.65 10.94 5.83
C GLN A 297 -36.28 10.97 5.14
N LEU A 298 -36.22 10.51 3.90
CA LEU A 298 -35.00 10.47 3.12
C LEU A 298 -34.51 11.87 2.75
N GLN A 299 -35.41 12.76 2.37
CA GLN A 299 -35.09 14.17 2.09
C GLN A 299 -34.47 14.83 3.33
N ARG A 300 -35.09 14.67 4.50
CA ARG A 300 -34.54 15.22 5.75
C ARG A 300 -33.18 14.62 6.09
N ALA A 301 -33.05 13.29 6.03
CA ALA A 301 -31.79 12.61 6.34
C ALA A 301 -30.63 13.04 5.42
N VAL A 302 -30.90 13.22 4.12
CA VAL A 302 -29.91 13.72 3.16
C VAL A 302 -29.58 15.19 3.43
N MET A 303 -30.58 16.04 3.69
CA MET A 303 -30.34 17.46 4.03
C MET A 303 -29.48 17.60 5.29
N ASP A 304 -29.81 16.86 6.35
CA ASP A 304 -29.08 16.90 7.63
C ASP A 304 -27.64 16.42 7.45
N ALA A 305 -27.44 15.29 6.75
CA ALA A 305 -26.11 14.74 6.50
C ALA A 305 -25.25 15.67 5.62
N VAL A 306 -25.82 16.26 4.57
CA VAL A 306 -25.10 17.21 3.70
C VAL A 306 -24.74 18.46 4.49
N ALA A 307 -25.64 18.98 5.33
CA ALA A 307 -25.35 20.13 6.19
C ALA A 307 -24.25 19.85 7.21
N GLU A 308 -24.20 18.63 7.77
CA GLU A 308 -23.19 18.23 8.75
C GLU A 308 -21.81 17.99 8.10
N PHE A 309 -21.76 17.21 7.01
CA PHE A 309 -20.51 16.72 6.45
C PHE A 309 -19.99 17.52 5.25
N GLU A 310 -20.85 18.27 4.57
CA GLU A 310 -20.52 19.08 3.39
C GLU A 310 -21.08 20.51 3.52
N PRO A 311 -20.62 21.33 4.48
CA PRO A 311 -21.16 22.67 4.74
C PRO A 311 -20.96 23.67 3.60
N SER A 312 -20.11 23.32 2.62
CA SER A 312 -19.90 24.10 1.39
C SER A 312 -20.94 23.80 0.30
N ALA A 313 -21.78 22.78 0.49
CA ALA A 313 -22.86 22.40 -0.41
C ALA A 313 -24.15 23.16 -0.09
N VAL A 314 -24.87 23.55 -1.12
CA VAL A 314 -26.26 24.02 -1.05
C VAL A 314 -27.11 23.01 -1.80
N VAL A 315 -28.00 22.34 -1.09
CA VAL A 315 -28.96 21.39 -1.69
C VAL A 315 -30.14 22.17 -2.23
N SER A 316 -30.40 22.07 -3.54
CA SER A 316 -31.48 22.78 -4.24
C SER A 316 -32.72 21.92 -4.46
N ALA A 317 -32.55 20.61 -4.66
CA ALA A 317 -33.64 19.66 -4.74
C ALA A 317 -33.19 18.24 -4.36
N ILE A 318 -34.12 17.45 -3.84
CA ILE A 318 -33.94 16.01 -3.60
C ILE A 318 -35.14 15.29 -4.19
N VAL A 319 -34.92 14.35 -5.10
CA VAL A 319 -35.98 13.52 -5.70
C VAL A 319 -35.69 12.06 -5.41
N ALA A 320 -36.48 11.46 -4.52
CA ALA A 320 -36.45 10.03 -4.28
C ALA A 320 -37.43 9.32 -5.23
N ASP A 321 -36.93 8.35 -6.00
CA ASP A 321 -37.75 7.44 -6.79
C ASP A 321 -37.80 6.08 -6.09
N VAL A 322 -38.98 5.72 -5.56
CA VAL A 322 -39.20 4.50 -4.78
C VAL A 322 -39.75 3.43 -5.71
N HIS A 323 -38.94 2.39 -5.96
CA HIS A 323 -39.33 1.23 -6.73
C HIS A 323 -39.85 0.12 -5.80
N GLU A 324 -41.13 0.17 -5.46
CA GLU A 324 -41.79 -0.78 -4.54
C GLU A 324 -41.60 -2.26 -4.94
N SER A 325 -41.64 -2.55 -6.25
CA SER A 325 -41.46 -3.92 -6.77
C SER A 325 -40.06 -4.50 -6.60
N LEU A 326 -39.04 -3.64 -6.49
CA LEU A 326 -37.63 -4.02 -6.35
C LEU A 326 -37.12 -3.78 -4.92
N GLY A 327 -37.93 -3.20 -4.04
CA GLY A 327 -37.49 -2.76 -2.70
C GLY A 327 -36.34 -1.75 -2.76
N ALA A 328 -36.26 -0.94 -3.82
CA ALA A 328 -35.15 -0.03 -4.08
C ALA A 328 -35.59 1.44 -4.01
N VAL A 329 -34.68 2.33 -3.63
CA VAL A 329 -34.92 3.77 -3.58
C VAL A 329 -33.77 4.52 -4.23
N ASN A 330 -34.02 5.16 -5.37
CA ASN A 330 -33.04 5.99 -6.06
C ASN A 330 -33.11 7.43 -5.54
N VAL A 331 -31.98 8.03 -5.15
CA VAL A 331 -31.96 9.36 -4.53
C VAL A 331 -31.22 10.34 -5.41
N ASN A 332 -31.96 11.21 -6.09
CA ASN A 332 -31.36 12.28 -6.88
C ASN A 332 -31.15 13.49 -6.00
N VAL A 333 -29.91 13.96 -5.88
CA VAL A 333 -29.57 15.15 -5.08
C VAL A 333 -29.01 16.21 -6.03
N GLN A 334 -29.67 17.36 -6.08
CA GLN A 334 -29.17 18.54 -6.79
C GLN A 334 -28.41 19.42 -5.79
N VAL A 335 -27.11 19.61 -6.04
CA VAL A 335 -26.23 20.39 -5.17
C VAL A 335 -25.44 21.43 -5.96
N SER A 336 -25.26 22.60 -5.35
CA SER A 336 -24.39 23.67 -5.82
C SER A 336 -23.44 24.11 -4.71
N ARG A 337 -22.42 24.91 -5.03
CA ARG A 337 -21.53 25.45 -4.00
C ARG A 337 -22.11 26.72 -3.36
N ALA A 338 -21.86 26.90 -2.08
CA ALA A 338 -22.31 28.08 -1.31
C ALA A 338 -21.58 29.38 -1.67
N ASP A 339 -20.37 29.28 -2.24
CA ASP A 339 -19.48 30.41 -2.56
C ASP A 339 -19.67 30.98 -3.98
N VAL A 340 -20.57 30.42 -4.79
CA VAL A 340 -20.89 30.91 -6.14
C VAL A 340 -22.34 31.45 -6.17
N PRO A 341 -22.55 32.76 -6.02
CA PRO A 341 -23.90 33.35 -6.03
C PRO A 341 -24.58 33.13 -7.39
N GLY A 342 -25.77 32.53 -7.39
CA GLY A 342 -26.58 32.31 -8.61
C GLY A 342 -26.35 30.99 -9.35
N ALA A 343 -25.63 30.03 -8.75
CA ALA A 343 -25.39 28.70 -9.31
C ALA A 343 -26.61 27.74 -9.27
N GLU A 344 -27.83 28.24 -9.04
CA GLU A 344 -29.09 27.47 -9.13
C GLU A 344 -29.43 26.98 -10.55
N ARG A 345 -28.59 27.29 -11.54
CA ARG A 345 -28.79 26.83 -12.91
C ARG A 345 -27.96 25.56 -13.20
N ASP A 346 -28.70 24.46 -13.18
CA ASP A 346 -28.57 23.33 -14.10
C ASP A 346 -27.43 22.31 -13.89
N ASN A 347 -27.25 21.74 -12.69
CA ASN A 347 -26.35 20.59 -12.53
C ASN A 347 -26.90 19.51 -11.59
N THR A 348 -27.58 18.52 -12.18
CA THR A 348 -28.09 17.33 -11.47
C THR A 348 -27.13 16.17 -11.68
N ARG A 349 -26.68 15.50 -10.61
CA ARG A 349 -26.17 14.13 -10.69
C ARG A 349 -27.13 13.20 -9.95
N THR A 350 -27.53 12.14 -10.63
CA THR A 350 -28.33 11.06 -10.06
C THR A 350 -27.43 10.18 -9.20
N VAL A 351 -27.78 10.01 -7.92
CA VAL A 351 -27.14 9.03 -7.04
C VAL A 351 -28.12 7.86 -6.84
N GLY A 352 -27.97 6.81 -7.64
CA GLY A 352 -28.75 5.59 -7.46
C GLY A 352 -28.22 4.82 -6.25
N VAL A 353 -28.98 4.77 -5.16
CA VAL A 353 -28.64 3.94 -3.99
C VAL A 353 -29.52 2.69 -4.00
N LEU A 354 -29.00 1.60 -4.55
CA LEU A 354 -29.67 0.30 -4.46
C LEU A 354 -29.50 -0.26 -3.04
N VAL A 355 -30.48 -0.03 -2.17
CA VAL A 355 -30.47 -0.61 -0.83
C VAL A 355 -30.98 -2.05 -0.91
N GLY A 356 -30.07 -2.95 -1.27
CA GLY A 356 -30.32 -4.39 -1.39
C GLY A 356 -29.16 -5.02 -2.15
N GLY A 357 -28.19 -5.57 -1.42
CA GLY A 357 -26.97 -6.14 -1.99
C GLY A 357 -27.28 -7.19 -3.06
N THR A 358 -27.13 -6.83 -4.33
CA THR A 358 -26.89 -7.74 -5.43
C THR A 358 -26.11 -6.99 -6.50
N VAL A 359 -24.89 -7.46 -6.79
CA VAL A 359 -24.14 -7.03 -7.97
C VAL A 359 -24.87 -7.59 -9.18
N ILE A 360 -25.50 -6.74 -9.97
CA ILE A 360 -26.01 -7.10 -11.29
C ILE A 360 -25.08 -6.43 -12.30
N SER A 361 -24.35 -7.23 -13.08
CA SER A 361 -23.67 -6.69 -14.26
C SER A 361 -24.73 -6.26 -15.25
N THR A 362 -24.79 -4.99 -15.61
CA THR A 362 -25.49 -4.56 -16.82
C THR A 362 -24.52 -4.63 -18.00
N PRO A 363 -24.74 -5.50 -18.99
CA PRO A 363 -24.23 -5.25 -20.34
C PRO A 363 -25.05 -4.15 -21.00
N GLU A 364 -24.42 -3.49 -21.98
CA GLU A 364 -24.93 -2.35 -22.79
C GLU A 364 -26.40 -2.43 -23.22
#